data_AF-A0A2V7VVV7-F1
#
_entry.id   AF-A0A2V7VVV7-F1
#
_cell.length_a   1.000
_cell.length_b   1.000
_cell.length_c   1.000
_cell.angle_alpha   90.00
_cell.angle_beta   90.00
_cell.angle_gamma   90.00
#
_symmetry.space_group_name_H-M   'P 1'
#
loop_
_entity.id
_entity.type
_entity.pdbx_description
1 polymer ?
#
loop_
_entity_poly.entity_id
_entity_poly.type
_entity_poly.pdbx_seq_one_letter_code
_entity_poly.pdbx_strand_id
1 'polypeptide(L)'
;MLFNAIEIKNKYLEGVAPMRKGVISAAIILLSAAVFAQERPVVESISPRSGPLQGGTTVTIRGKNLAPFIPAARVMKPACTPCPAAPPVVLFGGKSASVQSYTNEELVVKTPPNSGGVYDVVVSNAYTFFGGPIDAQALVLPRMFQYGTNSYDKILVPVVAYRVAGAFGSIWSTELVGRNDNERSIVVGQYFSDLVETLTPPLWRGADAKSTFRPVLVPNGAAFLYHEHIDGSPGTKPLAFSLRVRDLSRQADSWGTEVPLVRDEDAFVARPMDMLNIPFEPESRITLRIYDFDGQIGGSVPVFIRNNESDAVLGSTIVSFAEGVLQNTPPAPGLVVLDVKPLVTNASGVERIRIQVGDPNLQKRLWALVSVTDLDTQQVTIVTPVK
;
A
#
# COMPACT_ATOMS: atom_id res chain seq x y z
N MET A 1 -44.76 32.36 -28.13
CA MET A 1 -44.71 33.60 -28.96
C MET A 1 -43.24 33.91 -29.18
N LEU A 2 -42.58 33.36 -30.23
CA LEU A 2 -42.51 33.83 -31.63
C LEU A 2 -41.74 35.16 -31.83
N PHE A 3 -40.46 35.00 -32.24
CA PHE A 3 -39.72 35.62 -33.37
C PHE A 3 -40.01 37.05 -33.86
N ASN A 4 -38.93 37.86 -34.00
CA ASN A 4 -38.35 38.45 -35.24
C ASN A 4 -37.51 39.71 -34.92
N ALA A 5 -36.20 39.75 -35.18
CA ALA A 5 -35.46 39.93 -36.46
C ALA A 5 -35.22 41.41 -36.80
N ILE A 6 -33.95 41.87 -36.79
CA ILE A 6 -33.48 43.02 -37.58
C ILE A 6 -32.11 42.70 -38.21
N GLU A 7 -32.18 42.69 -39.52
CA GLU A 7 -31.20 42.71 -40.60
C GLU A 7 -30.10 43.77 -40.45
N ILE A 8 -28.83 43.45 -40.75
CA ILE A 8 -27.84 44.45 -41.16
C ILE A 8 -27.31 44.11 -42.55
N LYS A 9 -27.59 45.04 -43.47
CA LYS A 9 -27.34 45.00 -44.91
C LYS A 9 -25.86 44.91 -45.28
N ASN A 10 -25.57 44.06 -46.25
CA ASN A 10 -24.39 44.09 -47.11
C ASN A 10 -24.26 45.44 -47.82
N LYS A 11 -23.15 46.18 -47.60
CA LYS A 11 -22.79 47.35 -48.42
C LYS A 11 -21.28 47.53 -48.67
N TYR A 12 -20.50 46.44 -48.69
CA TYR A 12 -19.08 46.48 -49.08
C TYR A 12 -18.73 45.30 -49.98
N LEU A 13 -19.36 45.20 -51.15
CA LEU A 13 -18.93 44.30 -52.24
C LEU A 13 -19.15 44.94 -53.61
N GLU A 14 -18.67 46.17 -53.79
CA GLU A 14 -18.46 46.73 -55.12
C GLU A 14 -16.97 47.07 -55.25
N GLY A 15 -16.20 46.24 -55.96
CA GLY A 15 -14.85 46.60 -56.39
C GLY A 15 -13.71 45.60 -56.12
N VAL A 16 -13.97 44.35 -55.73
CA VAL A 16 -12.90 43.33 -55.64
C VAL A 16 -13.26 42.11 -56.47
N ALA A 17 -12.36 41.76 -57.40
CA ALA A 17 -12.44 40.61 -58.30
C ALA A 17 -12.81 39.30 -57.56
N PRO A 18 -13.42 38.31 -58.23
CA PRO A 18 -13.87 37.09 -57.57
C PRO A 18 -12.68 36.24 -57.11
N MET A 19 -12.19 36.48 -55.89
CA MET A 19 -11.34 35.52 -55.21
C MET A 19 -12.16 34.25 -54.96
N ARG A 20 -11.65 33.12 -55.47
CA ARG A 20 -12.25 31.78 -55.33
C ARG A 20 -12.66 31.52 -53.88
N LYS A 21 -13.95 31.23 -53.67
CA LYS A 21 -14.56 30.80 -52.39
C LYS A 21 -13.78 29.69 -51.66
N GLY A 22 -12.92 28.93 -52.35
CA GLY A 22 -12.05 27.91 -51.76
C GLY A 22 -10.88 28.44 -50.91
N VAL A 23 -10.40 29.67 -51.14
CA VAL A 23 -9.21 30.20 -50.43
C VAL A 23 -9.59 30.75 -49.05
N ILE A 24 -10.77 31.36 -48.93
CA ILE A 24 -11.29 31.89 -47.65
C ILE A 24 -11.70 30.74 -46.71
N SER A 25 -12.32 29.67 -47.24
CA SER A 25 -12.62 28.47 -46.45
C SER A 25 -11.37 27.71 -46.01
N ALA A 26 -10.33 27.62 -46.84
CA ALA A 26 -9.07 27.00 -46.45
C ALA A 26 -8.36 27.81 -45.35
N ALA A 27 -8.35 29.14 -45.43
CA ALA A 27 -7.74 30.00 -44.40
C ALA A 27 -8.49 29.95 -43.06
N ILE A 28 -9.83 29.87 -43.07
CA ILE A 28 -10.65 29.77 -41.84
C ILE A 28 -10.60 28.34 -41.25
N ILE A 29 -10.47 27.29 -42.08
CA ILE A 29 -10.27 25.91 -41.61
C ILE A 29 -8.83 25.67 -41.12
N LEU A 30 -7.82 26.33 -41.71
CA LEU A 30 -6.44 26.33 -41.19
C LEU A 30 -6.30 27.16 -39.90
N LEU A 31 -7.11 28.20 -39.69
CA LEU A 31 -7.11 28.99 -38.45
C LEU A 31 -8.01 28.43 -37.34
N SER A 32 -8.89 27.47 -37.63
CA SER A 32 -9.67 26.71 -36.63
C SER A 32 -9.03 25.36 -36.27
N ALA A 33 -7.93 25.00 -36.93
CA ALA A 33 -7.01 23.95 -36.52
C ALA A 33 -5.79 24.51 -35.76
N ALA A 34 -5.98 25.57 -34.97
CA ALA A 34 -5.19 25.71 -33.74
C ALA A 34 -5.60 24.51 -32.86
N VAL A 35 -5.01 23.37 -33.18
CA VAL A 35 -4.92 22.20 -32.32
C VAL A 35 -4.55 22.75 -30.97
N PHE A 36 -5.48 22.69 -30.01
CA PHE A 36 -5.17 22.89 -28.60
C PHE A 36 -4.22 21.75 -28.20
N ALA A 37 -2.95 21.90 -28.55
CA ALA A 37 -1.90 20.99 -28.15
C ALA A 37 -1.79 21.18 -26.64
N GLN A 38 -2.40 20.26 -25.89
CA GLN A 38 -2.23 20.19 -24.45
C GLN A 38 -0.73 20.14 -24.18
N GLU A 39 -0.19 21.17 -23.54
CA GLU A 39 1.22 21.20 -23.24
C GLU A 39 1.51 20.16 -22.16
N ARG A 40 2.39 19.21 -22.47
CA ARG A 40 2.78 18.16 -21.52
C ARG A 40 3.49 18.79 -20.32
N PRO A 41 3.25 18.27 -19.10
CA PRO A 41 3.98 18.75 -17.95
C PRO A 41 5.47 18.46 -18.12
N VAL A 42 6.32 19.43 -17.78
CA VAL A 42 7.77 19.27 -17.71
C VAL A 42 8.18 19.51 -16.28
N VAL A 43 8.90 18.58 -15.67
CA VAL A 43 9.43 18.75 -14.30
C VAL A 43 10.93 19.01 -14.38
N GLU A 44 11.36 20.13 -13.83
CA GLU A 44 12.75 20.56 -13.76
C GLU A 44 13.38 20.13 -12.42
N SER A 45 12.62 20.21 -11.32
CA SER A 45 13.13 19.78 -10.02
C SER A 45 12.02 19.31 -9.07
N ILE A 46 12.42 18.51 -8.09
CA ILE A 46 11.60 18.01 -6.98
C ILE A 46 12.44 18.08 -5.72
N SER A 47 11.90 18.68 -4.65
CA SER A 47 12.60 18.88 -3.38
C SER A 47 11.63 18.90 -2.20
N PRO A 48 11.92 18.21 -1.08
CA PRO A 48 13.01 17.23 -0.92
C PRO A 48 12.77 15.98 -1.79
N ARG A 49 13.84 15.21 -2.05
CA ARG A 49 13.76 13.93 -2.79
C ARG A 49 13.59 12.71 -1.88
N SER A 50 13.29 12.97 -0.62
CA SER A 50 13.08 11.91 0.34
C SER A 50 12.18 12.32 1.49
N GLY A 51 11.66 11.33 2.19
CA GLY A 51 10.74 11.52 3.31
C GLY A 51 10.55 10.26 4.14
N PRO A 52 9.90 10.36 5.31
CA PRO A 52 9.56 9.20 6.12
C PRO A 52 8.56 8.29 5.40
N LEU A 53 8.54 7.00 5.79
CA LEU A 53 7.55 6.00 5.31
C LEU A 53 6.10 6.47 5.46
N GLN A 54 5.89 7.29 6.48
CA GLN A 54 4.62 7.90 6.86
C GLN A 54 4.04 8.86 5.81
N GLY A 55 4.84 9.30 4.84
CA GLY A 55 4.46 10.41 3.98
C GLY A 55 4.37 11.72 4.76
N GLY A 56 3.49 12.63 4.34
CA GLY A 56 3.33 13.96 4.95
C GLY A 56 4.45 14.95 4.61
N THR A 57 5.54 14.52 3.98
CA THR A 57 6.59 15.38 3.44
C THR A 57 5.99 16.39 2.47
N THR A 58 6.14 17.67 2.78
CA THR A 58 5.81 18.75 1.84
C THR A 58 6.89 18.75 0.75
N VAL A 59 6.51 18.31 -0.44
CA VAL A 59 7.37 18.24 -1.61
C VAL A 59 6.97 19.33 -2.59
N THR A 60 7.95 20.14 -2.99
CA THR A 60 7.85 21.16 -4.02
C THR A 60 8.38 20.61 -5.32
N ILE A 61 7.53 20.58 -6.35
CA ILE A 61 7.85 20.20 -7.73
C ILE A 61 7.85 21.47 -8.56
N ARG A 62 8.96 21.77 -9.26
CA ARG A 62 9.09 22.92 -10.16
C ARG A 62 9.23 22.48 -11.59
N GLY A 63 8.70 23.28 -12.51
CA GLY A 63 8.69 22.93 -13.91
C GLY A 63 7.86 23.87 -14.76
N LYS A 64 7.21 23.32 -15.79
CA LYS A 64 6.33 24.04 -16.71
C LYS A 64 5.09 23.22 -16.98
N ASN A 65 3.99 23.90 -17.28
CA ASN A 65 2.71 23.30 -17.63
C ASN A 65 2.16 22.38 -16.52
N LEU A 66 2.37 22.76 -15.26
CA LEU A 66 1.96 21.97 -14.10
C LEU A 66 0.49 22.19 -13.68
N ALA A 67 -0.12 23.31 -14.07
CA ALA A 67 -1.51 23.58 -13.72
C ALA A 67 -2.47 22.75 -14.58
N PRO A 68 -3.68 22.46 -14.09
CA PRO A 68 -4.68 21.69 -14.81
C PRO A 68 -5.02 22.33 -16.16
N PHE A 69 -5.02 21.53 -17.22
CA PHE A 69 -5.58 21.93 -18.50
C PHE A 69 -7.06 21.54 -18.58
N ILE A 70 -7.95 22.53 -18.74
CA ILE A 70 -9.38 22.30 -18.99
C ILE A 70 -9.67 22.62 -20.46
N PRO A 71 -10.03 21.62 -21.29
CA PRO A 71 -10.51 21.90 -22.63
C PRO A 71 -11.82 22.68 -22.57
N ALA A 72 -11.90 23.83 -23.26
CA ALA A 72 -13.11 24.66 -23.33
C ALA A 72 -14.36 23.88 -23.81
N ALA A 73 -14.17 22.77 -24.55
CA ALA A 73 -15.24 21.90 -25.04
C ALA A 73 -15.95 21.06 -23.94
N ARG A 74 -15.46 21.05 -22.68
CA ARG A 74 -16.05 20.28 -21.57
C ARG A 74 -16.62 21.12 -20.43
N VAL A 75 -16.86 22.41 -20.66
CA VAL A 75 -17.72 23.26 -19.78
C VAL A 75 -19.22 22.97 -20.00
N MET A 76 -19.57 22.05 -20.90
CA MET A 76 -20.96 21.75 -21.32
C MET A 76 -21.73 20.79 -20.40
N LYS A 77 -21.46 20.75 -19.09
CA LYS A 77 -22.42 20.20 -18.12
C LYS A 77 -22.98 21.35 -17.27
N PRO A 78 -24.25 21.76 -17.45
CA PRO A 78 -24.81 22.94 -16.79
C PRO A 78 -25.06 22.78 -15.28
N ALA A 79 -24.58 21.69 -14.66
CA ALA A 79 -24.83 21.39 -13.25
C ALA A 79 -23.87 22.10 -12.27
N CYS A 80 -22.79 22.71 -12.75
CA CYS A 80 -21.86 23.46 -11.91
C CYS A 80 -21.09 24.47 -12.77
N THR A 81 -21.57 25.72 -12.78
CA THR A 81 -20.83 26.83 -13.37
C THR A 81 -20.70 27.91 -12.31
N PRO A 82 -19.48 28.19 -11.80
CA PRO A 82 -18.19 27.59 -12.15
C PRO A 82 -17.92 26.27 -11.40
N CYS A 83 -17.72 25.17 -12.13
CA CYS A 83 -17.18 23.95 -11.54
C CYS A 83 -15.69 24.22 -11.23
N PRO A 84 -15.22 24.09 -9.97
CA PRO A 84 -13.82 24.31 -9.66
C PRO A 84 -12.95 23.36 -10.49
N ALA A 85 -11.89 23.88 -11.10
CA ALA A 85 -10.88 23.08 -11.77
C ALA A 85 -10.37 22.02 -10.79
N ALA A 86 -10.40 20.73 -11.16
CA ALA A 86 -9.76 19.72 -10.32
C ALA A 86 -8.25 19.95 -10.33
N PRO A 87 -7.57 19.77 -9.19
CA PRO A 87 -6.13 19.92 -9.11
C PRO A 87 -5.40 18.90 -10.02
N PRO A 88 -4.12 19.15 -10.36
CA PRO A 88 -3.32 18.17 -11.07
C PRO A 88 -3.11 16.91 -10.22
N VAL A 89 -2.80 15.79 -10.85
CA VAL A 89 -2.59 14.50 -10.17
C VAL A 89 -1.11 14.23 -10.02
N VAL A 90 -0.67 13.91 -8.80
CA VAL A 90 0.69 13.43 -8.53
C VAL A 90 0.63 12.10 -7.80
N LEU A 91 1.38 11.12 -8.31
CA LEU A 91 1.51 9.81 -7.69
C LEU A 91 2.95 9.57 -7.24
N PHE A 92 3.12 8.97 -6.06
CA PHE A 92 4.39 8.46 -5.57
C PHE A 92 4.27 6.95 -5.46
N GLY A 93 5.02 6.20 -6.28
CA GLY A 93 4.92 4.73 -6.30
C GLY A 93 3.50 4.22 -6.55
N GLY A 94 2.73 4.93 -7.37
CA GLY A 94 1.32 4.60 -7.69
C GLY A 94 0.27 5.12 -6.71
N LYS A 95 0.65 5.72 -5.57
CA LYS A 95 -0.28 6.29 -4.57
C LYS A 95 -0.46 7.78 -4.77
N SER A 96 -1.69 8.29 -4.67
CA SER A 96 -2.00 9.72 -4.86
C SER A 96 -1.50 10.61 -3.73
N ALA A 97 -0.78 11.67 -4.08
CA ALA A 97 -0.40 12.74 -3.16
C ALA A 97 -1.51 13.76 -2.96
N SER A 98 -1.48 14.43 -1.81
CA SER A 98 -2.41 15.53 -1.51
C SER A 98 -1.85 16.85 -2.03
N VAL A 99 -2.44 17.41 -3.08
CA VAL A 99 -2.06 18.72 -3.62
C VAL A 99 -2.46 19.83 -2.64
N GLN A 100 -1.48 20.63 -2.22
CA GLN A 100 -1.66 21.77 -1.32
C GLN A 100 -1.86 23.07 -2.10
N SER A 101 -1.04 23.29 -3.12
CA SER A 101 -1.13 24.44 -4.02
C SER A 101 -0.52 24.12 -5.38
N TYR A 102 -0.92 24.85 -6.41
CA TYR A 102 -0.42 24.68 -7.77
C TYR A 102 -0.43 25.98 -8.56
N THR A 103 0.54 26.10 -9.46
CA THR A 103 0.67 27.12 -10.52
C THR A 103 1.15 26.43 -11.79
N ASN A 104 1.38 27.18 -12.88
CA ASN A 104 1.98 26.60 -14.09
C ASN A 104 3.43 26.16 -13.89
N GLU A 105 4.14 26.71 -12.90
CA GLU A 105 5.57 26.51 -12.71
C GLU A 105 5.94 25.78 -11.41
N GLU A 106 5.01 25.72 -10.45
CA GLU A 106 5.24 25.13 -9.14
C GLU A 106 4.02 24.35 -8.66
N LEU A 107 4.29 23.18 -8.07
CA LEU A 107 3.31 22.33 -7.44
C LEU A 107 3.79 21.92 -6.04
N VAL A 108 2.99 22.19 -5.03
CA VAL A 108 3.27 21.79 -3.64
C VAL A 108 2.32 20.66 -3.26
N VAL A 109 2.89 19.51 -2.89
CA VAL A 109 2.12 18.32 -2.52
C VAL A 109 2.60 17.77 -1.18
N LYS A 110 1.72 17.06 -0.48
CA LYS A 110 2.09 16.18 0.64
C LYS A 110 2.14 14.75 0.14
N THR A 111 3.30 14.11 0.31
CA THR A 111 3.52 12.71 -0.08
C THR A 111 2.57 11.77 0.65
N PRO A 112 1.98 10.76 -0.01
CA PRO A 112 1.21 9.71 0.67
C PRO A 112 2.15 8.81 1.49
N PRO A 113 1.63 8.02 2.45
CA PRO A 113 2.39 6.96 3.08
C PRO A 113 2.84 5.90 2.06
N ASN A 114 4.11 5.48 2.15
CA ASN A 114 4.64 4.40 1.34
C ASN A 114 5.69 3.58 2.10
N SER A 115 5.92 2.35 1.67
CA SER A 115 6.94 1.51 2.28
C SER A 115 8.36 1.95 1.88
N GLY A 116 9.38 1.36 2.50
CA GLY A 116 10.76 1.79 2.28
C GLY A 116 11.22 1.48 0.87
N GLY A 117 11.90 2.42 0.23
CA GLY A 117 12.41 2.23 -1.12
C GLY A 117 12.46 3.49 -1.96
N VAL A 118 12.94 3.32 -3.20
CA VAL A 118 13.03 4.39 -4.19
C VAL A 118 11.94 4.19 -5.22
N TYR A 119 11.07 5.19 -5.36
CA TYR A 119 9.86 5.13 -6.18
C TYR A 119 9.86 6.14 -7.31
N ASP A 120 9.15 5.79 -8.37
CA ASP A 120 8.82 6.71 -9.46
C ASP A 120 7.79 7.74 -8.98
N VAL A 121 7.92 8.96 -9.50
CA VAL A 121 6.96 10.05 -9.30
C VAL A 121 6.27 10.32 -10.61
N VAL A 122 4.94 10.25 -10.62
CA VAL A 122 4.13 10.49 -11.81
C VAL A 122 3.41 11.82 -11.64
N VAL A 123 3.53 12.72 -12.62
CA VAL A 123 2.86 14.03 -12.64
C VAL A 123 1.95 14.11 -13.85
N SER A 124 0.68 14.47 -13.63
CA SER A 124 -0.30 14.67 -14.69
C SER A 124 -1.05 15.98 -14.49
N ASN A 125 -1.11 16.79 -15.54
CA ASN A 125 -1.91 18.02 -15.61
C ASN A 125 -3.27 17.80 -16.31
N ALA A 126 -3.59 16.56 -16.69
CA ALA A 126 -4.81 16.19 -17.39
C ALA A 126 -5.95 15.95 -16.41
N TYR A 127 -7.12 16.52 -16.72
CA TYR A 127 -8.33 16.38 -15.93
C TYR A 127 -8.97 14.99 -16.16
N THR A 128 -8.78 14.05 -15.23
CA THR A 128 -9.48 12.76 -15.23
C THR A 128 -10.71 12.82 -14.33
N PHE A 129 -11.92 12.76 -14.89
CA PHE A 129 -13.14 12.54 -14.09
C PHE A 129 -13.09 11.12 -13.48
N PHE A 130 -13.38 11.00 -12.18
CA PHE A 130 -13.70 9.75 -11.48
C PHE A 130 -12.85 8.53 -11.86
N GLY A 131 -11.58 8.49 -11.45
CA GLY A 131 -10.80 7.25 -11.41
C GLY A 131 -10.57 6.57 -12.77
N GLY A 132 -10.70 7.29 -13.89
CA GLY A 132 -10.28 6.80 -15.19
C GLY A 132 -8.77 6.55 -15.27
N PRO A 133 -8.29 5.77 -16.26
CA PRO A 133 -6.87 5.50 -16.45
C PRO A 133 -6.08 6.81 -16.57
N ILE A 134 -4.90 6.84 -15.95
CA ILE A 134 -3.97 7.97 -16.03
C ILE A 134 -3.67 8.20 -17.52
N ASP A 135 -3.94 9.41 -17.98
CA ASP A 135 -3.93 9.77 -19.40
C ASP A 135 -2.56 9.53 -20.06
N ALA A 136 -2.51 9.36 -21.38
CA ALA A 136 -1.29 9.09 -22.17
C ALA A 136 -0.23 10.23 -22.14
N GLN A 137 -0.46 11.26 -21.32
CA GLN A 137 0.35 12.47 -21.17
C GLN A 137 1.00 12.61 -19.78
N ALA A 138 0.81 11.65 -18.88
CA ALA A 138 1.48 11.67 -17.59
C ALA A 138 3.00 11.59 -17.74
N LEU A 139 3.72 12.47 -17.05
CA LEU A 139 5.18 12.44 -16.98
C LEU A 139 5.59 11.48 -15.86
N VAL A 140 6.29 10.41 -16.22
CA VAL A 140 6.91 9.48 -15.27
C VAL A 140 8.34 9.93 -15.03
N LEU A 141 8.66 10.23 -13.77
CA LEU A 141 10.00 10.52 -13.34
C LEU A 141 10.55 9.31 -12.58
N PRO A 142 11.44 8.52 -13.17
CA PRO A 142 11.88 7.26 -12.59
C PRO A 142 12.73 7.51 -11.33
N ARG A 143 12.47 6.73 -10.28
CA ARG A 143 13.27 6.65 -9.06
C ARG A 143 13.55 8.02 -8.39
N MET A 144 12.58 8.94 -8.42
CA MET A 144 12.78 10.32 -8.01
C MET A 144 12.61 10.59 -6.52
N PHE A 145 11.89 9.74 -5.79
CA PHE A 145 11.59 9.97 -4.38
C PHE A 145 11.88 8.73 -3.55
N GLN A 146 12.65 8.91 -2.47
CA GLN A 146 13.01 7.85 -1.54
C GLN A 146 12.19 7.94 -0.26
N TYR A 147 11.39 6.92 0.00
CA TYR A 147 10.76 6.73 1.30
C TYR A 147 11.71 6.00 2.23
N GLY A 148 11.79 6.47 3.47
CA GLY A 148 12.58 5.83 4.53
C GLY A 148 13.97 6.44 4.74
N THR A 149 14.21 7.71 4.37
CA THR A 149 15.46 8.40 4.77
C THR A 149 15.49 8.80 6.24
N ASN A 150 14.42 8.54 7.00
CA ASN A 150 14.50 8.31 8.43
C ASN A 150 14.41 6.79 8.65
N SER A 151 15.50 6.10 8.32
CA SER A 151 16.18 5.07 9.09
C SER A 151 15.43 3.93 9.83
N TYR A 152 14.11 3.81 9.93
CA TYR A 152 13.53 2.73 10.75
C TYR A 152 13.45 1.39 10.00
N ASP A 153 13.95 0.32 10.60
CA ASP A 153 13.62 -1.04 10.17
C ASP A 153 12.20 -1.35 10.65
N LYS A 154 11.36 -1.83 9.72
CA LYS A 154 10.02 -2.31 10.00
C LYS A 154 10.03 -3.84 10.06
N ILE A 155 9.55 -4.37 11.18
CA ILE A 155 9.56 -5.80 11.46
C ILE A 155 8.13 -6.24 11.80
N LEU A 156 7.58 -7.15 11.01
CA LEU A 156 6.30 -7.77 11.28
C LEU A 156 6.42 -8.72 12.48
N VAL A 157 5.55 -8.53 13.45
CA VAL A 157 5.24 -9.47 14.53
C VAL A 157 3.90 -10.12 14.19
N PRO A 158 3.89 -11.35 13.64
CA PRO A 158 2.70 -11.89 12.98
C PRO A 158 1.57 -12.24 13.95
N VAL A 159 1.90 -12.58 15.19
CA VAL A 159 0.94 -12.95 16.23
C VAL A 159 1.30 -12.20 17.51
N VAL A 160 0.37 -11.40 17.99
CA VAL A 160 0.40 -10.72 19.27
C VAL A 160 -0.79 -11.19 20.08
N ALA A 161 -0.54 -11.82 21.22
CA ALA A 161 -1.57 -12.32 22.10
C ALA A 161 -1.18 -12.13 23.56
N TYR A 162 -2.07 -11.54 24.36
CA TYR A 162 -1.94 -11.47 25.80
C TYR A 162 -3.15 -12.12 26.45
N ARG A 163 -2.95 -13.34 26.97
CA ARG A 163 -3.97 -14.15 27.67
C ARG A 163 -5.31 -14.22 26.93
N VAL A 164 -5.27 -14.51 25.63
CA VAL A 164 -6.45 -14.62 24.78
C VAL A 164 -7.10 -15.99 24.98
N ALA A 165 -8.37 -16.02 25.40
CA ALA A 165 -9.11 -17.27 25.50
C ALA A 165 -9.28 -17.92 24.11
N GLY A 166 -9.01 -19.22 24.02
CA GLY A 166 -9.21 -20.03 22.83
C GLY A 166 -10.18 -21.18 23.08
N ALA A 167 -10.28 -22.08 22.10
CA ALA A 167 -11.12 -23.27 22.23
C ALA A 167 -10.61 -24.23 23.31
N PHE A 168 -11.48 -25.11 23.80
CA PHE A 168 -11.14 -26.14 24.79
C PHE A 168 -10.44 -25.60 26.05
N GLY A 169 -10.79 -24.37 26.46
CA GLY A 169 -10.21 -23.70 27.63
C GLY A 169 -8.75 -23.25 27.47
N SER A 170 -8.19 -23.27 26.25
CA SER A 170 -6.85 -22.75 25.98
C SER A 170 -6.73 -21.25 26.31
N ILE A 171 -5.54 -20.83 26.75
CA ILE A 171 -5.23 -19.43 27.04
C ILE A 171 -3.94 -19.06 26.30
N TRP A 172 -4.08 -18.35 25.19
CA TRP A 172 -2.98 -18.03 24.29
C TRP A 172 -2.22 -16.78 24.72
N SER A 173 -0.90 -16.88 24.74
CA SER A 173 -0.02 -15.74 24.98
C SER A 173 1.21 -15.82 24.08
N THR A 174 1.70 -14.65 23.65
CA THR A 174 2.96 -14.52 22.93
C THR A 174 4.05 -13.99 23.84
N GLU A 175 5.25 -14.57 23.73
CA GLU A 175 6.46 -14.07 24.37
C GLU A 175 7.42 -13.55 23.30
N LEU A 176 7.63 -12.24 23.28
CA LEU A 176 8.57 -11.58 22.38
C LEU A 176 9.81 -11.12 23.15
N VAL A 177 10.98 -11.53 22.68
CA VAL A 177 12.28 -11.12 23.21
C VAL A 177 13.12 -10.55 22.07
N GLY A 178 13.76 -9.41 22.32
CA GLY A 178 14.76 -8.84 21.44
C GLY A 178 16.15 -8.83 22.09
N ARG A 179 17.20 -8.86 21.27
CA ARG A 179 18.59 -8.77 21.68
C ARG A 179 19.26 -7.64 20.90
N ASN A 180 19.87 -6.71 21.63
CA ASN A 180 20.64 -5.62 21.05
C ASN A 180 22.15 -5.89 21.15
N ASP A 181 22.75 -6.48 20.12
CA ASP A 181 24.19 -6.77 20.07
C ASP A 181 25.07 -5.55 19.74
N ASN A 182 24.49 -4.36 19.62
CA ASN A 182 25.22 -3.13 19.41
C ASN A 182 25.91 -2.66 20.69
N GLU A 183 26.97 -1.85 20.52
CA GLU A 183 27.66 -1.17 21.62
C GLU A 183 26.89 0.06 22.15
N ARG A 184 25.72 0.35 21.57
CA ARG A 184 24.87 1.48 21.92
C ARG A 184 23.43 1.04 22.15
N SER A 185 22.69 1.80 22.95
CA SER A 185 21.25 1.61 23.08
C SER A 185 20.55 1.96 21.76
N ILE A 186 19.53 1.19 21.43
CA ILE A 186 18.70 1.36 20.22
C ILE A 186 17.26 1.62 20.64
N VAL A 187 16.62 2.57 19.97
CA VAL A 187 15.20 2.85 20.18
C VAL A 187 14.38 1.83 19.36
N VAL A 188 13.53 1.08 20.05
CA VAL A 188 12.61 0.11 19.45
C VAL A 188 11.22 0.29 20.05
N GLY A 189 10.20 0.22 19.22
CA GLY A 189 8.84 0.45 19.69
C GLY A 189 7.78 0.06 18.70
N GLN A 190 6.56 -0.03 19.21
CA GLN A 190 5.36 0.00 18.41
C GLN A 190 4.78 1.41 18.48
N TYR A 191 4.34 1.91 17.35
CA TYR A 191 3.60 3.15 17.30
C TYR A 191 2.10 2.89 17.39
N PHE A 192 1.42 3.77 18.12
CA PHE A 192 -0.03 3.81 18.25
C PHE A 192 -0.49 5.21 17.93
N SER A 193 -1.56 5.32 17.15
CA SER A 193 -2.36 6.54 17.14
C SER A 193 -3.80 6.11 17.40
N ASP A 194 -4.32 6.53 18.53
CA ASP A 194 -5.73 6.65 18.80
C ASP A 194 -6.29 7.87 18.04
N LEU A 195 -7.61 7.91 17.82
CA LEU A 195 -8.36 8.87 16.99
C LEU A 195 -8.38 10.31 17.56
N VAL A 196 -7.36 10.71 18.30
CA VAL A 196 -7.21 12.03 18.91
C VAL A 196 -5.86 12.56 18.46
N GLU A 197 -5.81 13.78 17.93
CA GLU A 197 -4.57 14.50 17.52
C GLU A 197 -3.51 14.61 18.63
N THR A 198 -3.78 14.13 19.84
CA THR A 198 -2.76 13.85 20.84
C THR A 198 -2.05 12.56 20.45
N LEU A 199 -0.92 12.68 19.77
CA LEU A 199 0.12 11.66 19.74
C LEU A 199 0.39 11.22 21.18
N THR A 200 -0.21 10.10 21.62
CA THR A 200 0.34 9.41 22.77
C THR A 200 1.76 9.03 22.35
N PRO A 201 2.80 9.44 23.11
CA PRO A 201 4.17 9.09 22.76
C PRO A 201 4.23 7.58 22.53
N PRO A 202 4.97 7.10 21.52
CA PRO A 202 5.13 5.66 21.33
C PRO A 202 5.57 5.05 22.66
N LEU A 203 5.20 3.80 22.90
CA LEU A 203 5.83 3.01 23.98
C LEU A 203 7.27 2.70 23.53
N TRP A 204 8.09 3.75 23.38
CA TRP A 204 9.50 3.66 23.07
C TRP A 204 10.16 2.96 24.24
N ARG A 205 10.50 1.70 24.01
CA ARG A 205 11.28 0.92 24.95
C ARG A 205 12.69 0.93 24.39
N GLY A 206 13.60 1.60 25.08
CA GLY A 206 15.02 1.49 24.77
C GLY A 206 15.45 0.02 24.87
N ALA A 207 16.23 -0.42 23.91
CA ALA A 207 17.01 -1.64 23.97
C ALA A 207 18.43 -1.26 24.35
N ASP A 208 18.83 -1.47 25.60
CA ASP A 208 20.16 -1.09 26.05
C ASP A 208 21.27 -1.82 25.30
N ALA A 209 22.43 -1.17 25.17
CA ALA A 209 23.63 -1.76 24.58
C ALA A 209 23.90 -3.13 25.21
N LYS A 210 24.22 -4.13 24.38
CA LYS A 210 24.53 -5.49 24.83
C LYS A 210 23.50 -6.12 25.78
N SER A 211 22.23 -5.71 25.72
CA SER A 211 21.15 -6.28 26.55
C SER A 211 20.11 -7.09 25.76
N THR A 212 19.36 -7.91 26.50
CA THR A 212 18.06 -8.43 26.06
C THR A 212 16.94 -7.54 26.57
N PHE A 213 15.92 -7.33 25.76
CA PHE A 213 14.75 -6.52 26.09
C PHE A 213 13.46 -7.22 25.66
N ARG A 214 12.33 -6.80 26.21
CA ARG A 214 11.00 -7.38 25.91
C ARG A 214 10.07 -6.27 25.45
N PRO A 215 9.79 -6.12 24.15
CA PRO A 215 8.77 -5.21 23.67
C PRO A 215 7.39 -5.59 24.22
N VAL A 216 6.56 -4.60 24.54
CA VAL A 216 5.14 -4.82 24.84
C VAL A 216 4.35 -4.30 23.64
N LEU A 217 3.59 -5.19 23.03
CA LEU A 217 2.81 -4.93 21.85
C LEU A 217 1.33 -5.04 22.17
N VAL A 218 0.55 -4.14 21.60
CA VAL A 218 -0.91 -4.10 21.69
C VAL A 218 -1.47 -3.66 20.33
N PRO A 219 -2.78 -3.71 20.08
CA PRO A 219 -3.68 -4.71 20.66
C PRO A 219 -3.29 -6.14 20.24
N ASN A 220 -4.06 -7.13 20.69
CA ASN A 220 -3.94 -8.50 20.18
C ASN A 220 -4.18 -8.52 18.65
N GLY A 221 -3.51 -9.43 17.94
CA GLY A 221 -3.58 -9.54 16.48
C GLY A 221 -2.20 -9.61 15.87
N ALA A 222 -1.81 -8.58 15.13
CA ALA A 222 -0.51 -8.45 14.49
C ALA A 222 -0.02 -7.01 14.62
N ALA A 223 1.30 -6.83 14.68
CA ALA A 223 1.91 -5.53 14.90
C ALA A 223 3.17 -5.36 14.04
N PHE A 224 3.53 -4.11 13.77
CA PHE A 224 4.88 -3.78 13.37
C PHE A 224 5.68 -3.29 14.58
N LEU A 225 6.91 -3.79 14.67
CA LEU A 225 7.97 -3.18 15.44
C LEU A 225 8.79 -2.30 14.53
N TYR A 226 9.12 -1.11 15.04
CA TYR A 226 9.99 -0.16 14.37
C TYR A 226 11.23 0.03 15.23
N HIS A 227 12.41 -0.01 14.61
CA HIS A 227 13.64 0.39 15.30
C HIS A 227 14.46 1.36 14.46
N GLU A 228 15.01 2.38 15.10
CA GLU A 228 15.77 3.43 14.42
C GLU A 228 17.13 2.90 13.95
N HIS A 229 17.47 3.08 12.69
CA HIS A 229 18.87 3.21 12.27
C HIS A 229 19.31 4.60 12.67
N ILE A 230 20.43 4.70 13.37
CA ILE A 230 21.06 6.01 13.55
C ILE A 230 22.03 6.10 12.37
N ASP A 231 21.59 6.78 11.31
CA ASP A 231 22.32 6.96 10.05
C ASP A 231 23.80 7.34 10.28
N GLY A 232 24.69 6.78 9.46
CA GLY A 232 26.12 7.17 9.40
C GLY A 232 27.07 6.46 10.37
N SER A 233 26.61 5.52 11.18
CA SER A 233 27.50 4.72 12.05
C SER A 233 27.87 3.37 11.40
N PRO A 234 29.05 3.23 10.76
CA PRO A 234 29.54 1.91 10.35
C PRO A 234 29.57 0.96 11.56
N GLY A 235 29.03 -0.25 11.41
CA GLY A 235 29.06 -1.30 12.45
C GLY A 235 27.76 -1.52 13.26
N THR A 236 26.64 -0.90 12.90
CA THR A 236 25.34 -1.22 13.54
C THR A 236 24.89 -2.62 13.12
N LYS A 237 24.71 -3.52 14.09
CA LYS A 237 24.22 -4.89 13.90
C LYS A 237 22.68 -4.91 13.95
N PRO A 238 22.02 -5.71 13.10
CA PRO A 238 20.58 -5.92 13.21
C PRO A 238 20.18 -6.41 14.60
N LEU A 239 19.05 -5.94 15.11
CA LEU A 239 18.45 -6.51 16.33
C LEU A 239 18.01 -7.96 16.05
N ALA A 240 18.32 -8.87 16.97
CA ALA A 240 17.83 -10.25 16.91
C ALA A 240 16.55 -10.39 17.74
N PHE A 241 15.61 -11.22 17.28
CA PHE A 241 14.33 -11.42 17.94
C PHE A 241 13.95 -12.90 17.99
N SER A 242 13.19 -13.28 19.02
CA SER A 242 12.46 -14.55 19.07
C SER A 242 11.03 -14.27 19.55
N LEU A 243 10.06 -14.84 18.84
CA LEU A 243 8.64 -14.78 19.17
C LEU A 243 8.15 -16.19 19.38
N ARG A 244 7.51 -16.44 20.53
CA ARG A 244 6.90 -17.72 20.85
C ARG A 244 5.43 -17.57 21.16
N VAL A 245 4.59 -18.41 20.57
CA VAL A 245 3.16 -18.53 20.91
C VAL A 245 2.98 -19.72 21.84
N ARG A 246 2.23 -19.55 22.93
CA ARG A 246 2.05 -20.57 23.97
C ARG A 246 0.60 -20.66 24.45
N ASP A 247 0.16 -21.86 24.79
CA ASP A 247 -1.03 -22.08 25.61
C ASP A 247 -0.63 -22.14 27.09
N LEU A 248 -1.05 -21.14 27.88
CA LEU A 248 -0.78 -21.04 29.31
C LEU A 248 -1.56 -22.08 30.14
N SER A 249 -2.59 -22.72 29.58
CA SER A 249 -3.38 -23.75 30.27
C SER A 249 -2.75 -25.14 30.19
N ARG A 250 -1.78 -25.35 29.29
CA ARG A 250 -1.15 -26.66 28.98
C ARG A 250 0.39 -26.61 29.00
N GLN A 251 0.96 -25.80 29.90
CA GLN A 251 2.42 -25.59 29.94
C GLN A 251 3.24 -26.83 30.35
N ALA A 252 2.60 -27.83 30.96
CA ALA A 252 3.26 -29.09 31.30
C ALA A 252 3.58 -29.92 30.04
N ASP A 253 2.81 -29.75 28.96
CA ASP A 253 2.91 -30.57 27.75
C ASP A 253 3.79 -29.94 26.67
N SER A 254 3.77 -28.60 26.56
CA SER A 254 4.55 -27.88 25.56
C SER A 254 4.97 -26.49 26.04
N TRP A 255 6.18 -26.09 25.63
CA TRP A 255 6.65 -24.72 25.78
C TRP A 255 6.13 -23.78 24.69
N GLY A 256 5.35 -24.28 23.73
CA GLY A 256 4.79 -23.53 22.61
C GLY A 256 5.69 -23.52 21.38
N THR A 257 5.32 -22.70 20.41
CA THR A 257 5.88 -22.76 19.05
C THR A 257 6.50 -21.43 18.67
N GLU A 258 7.70 -21.49 18.10
CA GLU A 258 8.36 -20.30 17.57
C GLU A 258 7.67 -19.84 16.28
N VAL A 259 7.47 -18.53 16.17
CA VAL A 259 6.90 -17.87 15.01
C VAL A 259 7.97 -16.89 14.49
N PRO A 260 8.34 -16.94 13.21
CA PRO A 260 9.35 -16.01 12.71
C PRO A 260 8.80 -14.59 12.68
N LEU A 261 9.68 -13.64 13.00
CA LEU A 261 9.47 -12.24 12.66
C LEU A 261 9.96 -12.00 11.24
N VAL A 262 9.35 -11.06 10.54
CA VAL A 262 9.61 -10.83 9.12
C VAL A 262 10.02 -9.39 8.91
N ARG A 263 11.19 -9.18 8.29
CA ARG A 263 11.67 -7.83 7.99
C ARG A 263 10.97 -7.30 6.75
N ASP A 264 10.96 -5.98 6.61
CA ASP A 264 10.41 -5.29 5.44
C ASP A 264 10.99 -5.87 4.12
N GLU A 265 12.29 -6.11 4.07
CA GLU A 265 13.01 -6.68 2.91
C GLU A 265 12.64 -8.14 2.58
N ASP A 266 12.07 -8.89 3.52
CA ASP A 266 11.64 -10.27 3.32
C ASP A 266 10.19 -10.39 2.80
N ALA A 267 9.49 -9.25 2.63
CA ALA A 267 8.14 -9.25 2.06
C ALA A 267 8.16 -9.69 0.58
N PHE A 268 7.16 -10.48 0.19
CA PHE A 268 6.97 -10.95 -1.17
C PHE A 268 6.29 -9.85 -2.00
N VAL A 269 6.83 -9.59 -3.18
CA VAL A 269 6.32 -8.58 -4.13
C VAL A 269 6.28 -9.19 -5.51
N ALA A 270 5.17 -9.00 -6.24
CA ALA A 270 5.03 -9.43 -7.64
C ALA A 270 5.33 -10.92 -7.87
N ARG A 271 5.04 -11.77 -6.87
CA ARG A 271 5.19 -13.22 -6.95
C ARG A 271 4.28 -13.92 -5.94
N PRO A 272 3.76 -15.12 -6.27
CA PRO A 272 2.98 -15.91 -5.33
C PRO A 272 3.85 -16.46 -4.19
N MET A 273 3.22 -16.66 -3.03
CA MET A 273 3.79 -17.32 -1.86
C MET A 273 3.26 -18.75 -1.78
N ASP A 274 4.14 -19.74 -1.76
CA ASP A 274 3.77 -21.14 -1.62
C ASP A 274 4.13 -21.68 -0.23
N MET A 275 3.14 -22.18 0.50
CA MET A 275 3.30 -22.90 1.77
C MET A 275 3.00 -24.38 1.52
N LEU A 276 4.04 -25.20 1.62
CA LEU A 276 4.03 -26.60 1.21
C LEU A 276 3.77 -27.54 2.40
N ASN A 277 3.33 -28.77 2.11
CA ASN A 277 3.27 -29.90 3.05
C ASN A 277 2.43 -29.62 4.32
N ILE A 278 1.30 -28.92 4.19
CA ILE A 278 0.41 -28.61 5.32
C ILE A 278 -0.47 -29.86 5.61
N PRO A 279 -0.44 -30.42 6.84
CA PRO A 279 -1.35 -31.50 7.23
C PRO A 279 -2.82 -31.11 7.08
N PHE A 280 -3.62 -32.00 6.48
CA PHE A 280 -5.06 -31.82 6.30
C PHE A 280 -5.86 -32.91 7.03
N GLU A 281 -5.65 -33.01 8.34
CA GLU A 281 -6.27 -34.04 9.19
C GLU A 281 -7.62 -33.58 9.75
N PRO A 282 -8.61 -34.46 9.96
CA PRO A 282 -9.91 -34.11 10.58
C PRO A 282 -9.77 -33.39 11.93
N GLU A 283 -8.83 -33.84 12.78
CA GLU A 283 -8.60 -33.30 14.13
C GLU A 283 -7.65 -32.10 14.16
N SER A 284 -7.51 -31.38 13.05
CA SER A 284 -6.71 -30.15 12.98
C SER A 284 -7.58 -28.92 12.68
N ARG A 285 -7.14 -27.74 13.08
CA ARG A 285 -7.60 -26.46 12.54
C ARG A 285 -6.48 -25.83 11.74
N ILE A 286 -6.80 -25.35 10.55
CA ILE A 286 -5.82 -24.75 9.65
C ILE A 286 -6.21 -23.30 9.46
N THR A 287 -5.43 -22.39 10.03
CA THR A 287 -5.67 -20.95 9.93
C THR A 287 -4.59 -20.32 9.08
N LEU A 288 -5.01 -19.67 8.00
CA LEU A 288 -4.15 -18.84 7.15
C LEU A 288 -4.22 -17.39 7.63
N ARG A 289 -3.05 -16.76 7.80
CA ARG A 289 -2.91 -15.33 8.06
C ARG A 289 -2.14 -14.68 6.92
N ILE A 290 -2.69 -13.61 6.36
CA ILE A 290 -2.08 -12.84 5.28
C ILE A 290 -1.86 -11.42 5.78
N TYR A 291 -0.64 -10.92 5.59
CA TYR A 291 -0.17 -9.64 6.09
C TYR A 291 0.17 -8.71 4.94
N ASP A 292 -0.31 -7.48 5.00
CA ASP A 292 0.08 -6.40 4.09
C ASP A 292 1.04 -5.43 4.79
N PHE A 293 2.26 -5.31 4.25
CA PHE A 293 3.29 -4.40 4.75
C PHE A 293 2.98 -2.92 4.47
N ASP A 294 2.06 -2.65 3.55
CA ASP A 294 1.63 -1.31 3.17
C ASP A 294 0.31 -0.88 3.86
N GLY A 295 -0.26 -1.75 4.71
CA GLY A 295 -1.43 -1.48 5.55
C GLY A 295 -2.76 -2.03 5.01
N GLN A 296 -3.88 -1.62 5.61
CA GLN A 296 -5.20 -2.28 5.43
C GLN A 296 -5.98 -1.89 4.17
N ILE A 297 -5.45 -1.02 3.28
CA ILE A 297 -6.29 -0.43 2.23
C ILE A 297 -6.24 -1.23 0.93
N GLY A 298 -7.42 -1.76 0.57
CA GLY A 298 -7.76 -2.23 -0.77
C GLY A 298 -6.90 -3.38 -1.29
N GLY A 299 -7.23 -3.81 -2.51
CA GLY A 299 -6.53 -4.86 -3.23
C GLY A 299 -7.02 -6.27 -2.88
N SER A 300 -7.31 -7.01 -3.94
CA SER A 300 -7.72 -8.39 -3.90
C SER A 300 -6.51 -9.30 -3.93
N VAL A 301 -6.41 -10.21 -2.96
CA VAL A 301 -5.36 -11.23 -2.90
C VAL A 301 -6.01 -12.58 -3.20
N PRO A 302 -5.71 -13.22 -4.34
CA PRO A 302 -6.19 -14.57 -4.61
C PRO A 302 -5.48 -15.57 -3.69
N VAL A 303 -6.23 -16.58 -3.25
CA VAL A 303 -5.73 -17.70 -2.45
C VAL A 303 -6.20 -18.99 -3.10
N PHE A 304 -5.26 -19.89 -3.36
CA PHE A 304 -5.53 -21.22 -3.92
C PHE A 304 -5.12 -22.29 -2.91
N ILE A 305 -6.01 -23.26 -2.69
CA ILE A 305 -5.74 -24.46 -1.92
C ILE A 305 -5.59 -25.59 -2.92
N ARG A 306 -4.43 -26.24 -2.88
CA ARG A 306 -4.03 -27.23 -3.86
C ARG A 306 -3.65 -28.51 -3.15
N ASN A 307 -3.83 -29.64 -3.80
CA ASN A 307 -3.23 -30.89 -3.36
C ASN A 307 -1.70 -30.74 -3.47
N ASN A 308 -0.99 -31.20 -2.44
CA ASN A 308 0.44 -30.94 -2.32
C ASN A 308 1.26 -31.64 -3.43
N GLU A 309 0.86 -32.84 -3.85
CA GLU A 309 1.60 -33.68 -4.79
C GLU A 309 1.17 -33.47 -6.25
N SER A 310 -0.14 -33.50 -6.50
CA SER A 310 -0.71 -33.48 -7.86
C SER A 310 -0.96 -32.08 -8.42
N ASP A 311 -0.84 -31.04 -7.57
CA ASP A 311 -1.18 -29.66 -7.88
C ASP A 311 -2.65 -29.42 -8.31
N ALA A 312 -3.53 -30.39 -8.07
CA ALA A 312 -4.96 -30.23 -8.31
C ALA A 312 -5.53 -29.13 -7.39
N VAL A 313 -6.32 -28.20 -7.95
CA VAL A 313 -7.00 -27.17 -7.16
C VAL A 313 -8.14 -27.82 -6.37
N LEU A 314 -8.07 -27.71 -5.05
CA LEU A 314 -9.06 -28.24 -4.11
C LEU A 314 -10.04 -27.16 -3.62
N GLY A 315 -9.65 -25.89 -3.77
CA GLY A 315 -10.42 -24.73 -3.35
C GLY A 315 -9.74 -23.43 -3.75
N SER A 316 -10.50 -22.35 -3.80
CA SER A 316 -9.97 -21.00 -4.02
C SER A 316 -10.86 -19.95 -3.41
N THR A 317 -10.27 -18.83 -3.02
CA THR A 317 -11.00 -17.64 -2.58
C THR A 317 -10.22 -16.39 -2.96
N ILE A 318 -10.90 -15.24 -2.92
CA ILE A 318 -10.28 -13.93 -3.04
C ILE A 318 -10.52 -13.21 -1.73
N VAL A 319 -9.45 -12.73 -1.10
CA VAL A 319 -9.55 -11.92 0.10
C VAL A 319 -9.25 -10.47 -0.19
N SER A 320 -9.78 -9.58 0.64
CA SER A 320 -9.49 -8.16 0.59
C SER A 320 -9.20 -7.68 2.00
N PHE A 321 -8.26 -6.74 2.12
CA PHE A 321 -8.05 -6.05 3.38
C PHE A 321 -9.20 -5.06 3.60
N ALA A 322 -9.62 -4.88 4.85
CA ALA A 322 -10.79 -4.08 5.19
C ALA A 322 -10.66 -2.63 4.68
N GLU A 323 -11.64 -2.16 3.90
CA GLU A 323 -11.68 -0.78 3.44
C GLU A 323 -11.96 0.17 4.63
N GLY A 324 -11.11 1.18 4.83
CA GLY A 324 -11.24 2.13 5.94
C GLY A 324 -10.40 3.40 5.77
N VAL A 325 -10.96 4.52 6.22
CA VAL A 325 -10.33 5.86 6.24
C VAL A 325 -9.41 5.98 7.47
N LEU A 326 -8.26 6.63 7.25
CA LEU A 326 -7.10 6.85 8.14
C LEU A 326 -6.23 5.60 8.40
N GLN A 327 -5.16 5.47 7.61
CA GLN A 327 -3.95 4.83 8.12
C GLN A 327 -3.38 5.75 9.21
N ASN A 328 -3.66 5.44 10.47
CA ASN A 328 -2.96 6.04 11.59
C ASN A 328 -1.49 5.69 11.48
N THR A 329 -0.65 6.68 11.75
CA THR A 329 0.72 6.68 11.28
C THR A 329 1.68 6.28 12.40
N PRO A 330 2.60 5.33 12.18
CA PRO A 330 2.69 4.32 11.13
C PRO A 330 1.55 3.27 11.19
N PRO A 331 1.13 2.74 10.03
CA PRO A 331 0.01 1.80 9.97
C PRO A 331 0.36 0.49 10.67
N ALA A 332 -0.63 -0.12 11.33
CA ALA A 332 -0.60 -1.54 11.66
C ALA A 332 -0.58 -2.38 10.38
N PRO A 333 -0.07 -3.63 10.41
CA PRO A 333 -0.16 -4.50 9.26
C PRO A 333 -1.61 -4.67 8.80
N GLY A 334 -1.80 -4.71 7.47
CA GLY A 334 -3.02 -5.31 6.95
C GLY A 334 -3.09 -6.76 7.41
N LEU A 335 -4.23 -7.20 7.92
CA LEU A 335 -4.38 -8.58 8.40
C LEU A 335 -5.68 -9.17 7.85
N VAL A 336 -5.54 -10.29 7.16
CA VAL A 336 -6.65 -11.19 6.85
C VAL A 336 -6.40 -12.52 7.56
N VAL A 337 -7.43 -13.08 8.18
CA VAL A 337 -7.40 -14.38 8.85
C VAL A 337 -8.51 -15.25 8.25
N LEU A 338 -8.15 -16.46 7.79
CA LEU A 338 -9.07 -17.40 7.18
C LEU A 338 -8.98 -18.76 7.87
N ASP A 339 -10.13 -19.40 8.08
CA ASP A 339 -10.20 -20.85 8.26
C ASP A 339 -10.12 -21.51 6.89
N VAL A 340 -9.14 -22.38 6.70
CA VAL A 340 -8.84 -22.99 5.40
C VAL A 340 -9.76 -24.18 5.14
N LYS A 341 -10.16 -24.93 6.17
CA LYS A 341 -10.90 -26.18 5.99
C LYS A 341 -12.22 -26.00 5.21
N PRO A 342 -13.07 -25.00 5.50
CA PRO A 342 -14.32 -24.79 4.77
C PRO A 342 -14.14 -24.43 3.28
N LEU A 343 -12.93 -24.01 2.88
CA LEU A 343 -12.64 -23.63 1.50
C LEU A 343 -12.29 -24.83 0.60
N VAL A 344 -12.02 -25.99 1.19
CA VAL A 344 -11.70 -27.23 0.46
C VAL A 344 -12.99 -27.93 0.07
N THR A 345 -13.30 -27.97 -1.23
CA THR A 345 -14.53 -28.58 -1.75
C THR A 345 -14.35 -30.02 -2.20
N ASN A 346 -13.11 -30.45 -2.45
CA ASN A 346 -12.76 -31.83 -2.82
C ASN A 346 -11.63 -32.36 -1.92
N ALA A 347 -12.01 -32.96 -0.79
CA ALA A 347 -11.07 -33.42 0.24
C ALA A 347 -10.78 -34.94 0.21
N SER A 348 -11.43 -35.70 -0.66
CA SER A 348 -11.35 -37.17 -0.61
C SER A 348 -9.93 -37.67 -0.86
N GLY A 349 -9.35 -38.37 0.12
CA GLY A 349 -7.98 -38.89 0.06
C GLY A 349 -6.88 -37.82 0.15
N VAL A 350 -7.21 -36.59 0.54
CA VAL A 350 -6.23 -35.50 0.68
C VAL A 350 -5.67 -35.50 2.11
N GLU A 351 -4.41 -35.90 2.26
CA GLU A 351 -3.69 -35.86 3.55
C GLU A 351 -2.83 -34.59 3.70
N ARG A 352 -2.34 -34.06 2.58
CA ARG A 352 -1.46 -32.87 2.52
C ARG A 352 -1.95 -31.87 1.50
N ILE A 353 -1.94 -30.60 1.90
CA ILE A 353 -2.28 -29.48 1.03
C ILE A 353 -1.11 -28.51 0.88
N ARG A 354 -1.13 -27.79 -0.22
CA ARG A 354 -0.34 -26.59 -0.49
C ARG A 354 -1.28 -25.39 -0.51
N ILE A 355 -0.88 -24.29 0.12
CA ILE A 355 -1.60 -23.03 0.04
C ILE A 355 -0.74 -22.03 -0.73
N GLN A 356 -1.29 -21.50 -1.81
CA GLN A 356 -0.69 -20.45 -2.62
C GLN A 356 -1.42 -19.13 -2.40
N VAL A 357 -0.69 -18.06 -2.10
CA VAL A 357 -1.25 -16.73 -1.83
C VAL A 357 -0.64 -15.70 -2.78
N GLY A 358 -1.48 -14.87 -3.38
CA GLY A 358 -1.07 -13.83 -4.33
C GLY A 358 -0.86 -14.37 -5.75
N ASP A 359 -0.45 -13.47 -6.65
CA ASP A 359 -0.13 -13.77 -8.04
C ASP A 359 1.06 -12.90 -8.52
N PRO A 360 1.67 -13.21 -9.69
CA PRO A 360 2.83 -12.46 -10.20
C PRO A 360 2.57 -10.99 -10.54
N ASN A 361 1.32 -10.59 -10.79
CA ASN A 361 0.97 -9.23 -11.16
C ASN A 361 0.62 -8.35 -9.95
N LEU A 362 0.41 -8.97 -8.79
CA LEU A 362 0.04 -8.28 -7.57
C LEU A 362 1.19 -7.43 -7.01
N GLN A 363 1.08 -6.11 -7.18
CA GLN A 363 2.02 -5.11 -6.66
C GLN A 363 1.74 -4.76 -5.19
N LYS A 364 1.60 -5.78 -4.34
CA LYS A 364 1.54 -5.63 -2.88
C LYS A 364 2.75 -6.28 -2.23
N ARG A 365 3.16 -5.73 -1.09
CA ARG A 365 4.20 -6.29 -0.23
C ARG A 365 3.55 -7.18 0.81
N LEU A 366 3.49 -8.47 0.52
CA LEU A 366 2.77 -9.42 1.33
C LEU A 366 3.70 -10.37 2.07
N TRP A 367 3.21 -10.87 3.19
CA TRP A 367 3.72 -12.09 3.77
C TRP A 367 2.54 -12.91 4.31
N ALA A 368 2.72 -14.20 4.49
CA ALA A 368 1.68 -15.07 5.03
C ALA A 368 2.27 -16.12 5.95
N LEU A 369 1.44 -16.69 6.82
CA LEU A 369 1.76 -17.91 7.55
C LEU A 369 0.51 -18.77 7.69
N VAL A 370 0.72 -20.07 7.85
CA VAL A 370 -0.33 -21.02 8.22
C VAL A 370 -0.01 -21.56 9.61
N SER A 371 -1.00 -21.53 10.49
CA SER A 371 -0.95 -22.25 11.76
C SER A 371 -1.87 -23.46 11.70
N VAL A 372 -1.31 -24.64 11.98
CA VAL A 372 -2.06 -25.89 12.14
C VAL A 372 -2.16 -26.20 13.62
N THR A 373 -3.37 -26.17 14.17
CA THR A 373 -3.62 -26.47 15.59
C THR A 373 -4.27 -27.84 15.71
N ASP A 374 -3.62 -28.73 16.43
CA ASP A 374 -4.17 -30.03 16.81
C ASP A 374 -5.31 -29.83 17.83
N LEU A 375 -6.48 -30.45 17.60
CA LEU A 375 -7.67 -30.23 18.41
C LEU A 375 -7.60 -30.92 19.78
N ASP A 376 -6.85 -32.00 19.91
CA ASP A 376 -6.73 -32.76 21.16
C ASP A 376 -5.69 -32.12 22.08
N THR A 377 -4.49 -31.93 21.57
CA THR A 377 -3.33 -31.44 22.32
C THR A 377 -3.24 -29.93 22.37
N GLN A 378 -3.98 -29.21 21.50
CA GLN A 378 -3.83 -27.77 21.26
C GLN A 378 -2.40 -27.37 20.85
N GLN A 379 -1.57 -28.30 20.39
CA GLN A 379 -0.25 -27.95 19.87
C GLN A 379 -0.39 -27.23 18.52
N VAL A 380 0.47 -26.24 18.29
CA VAL A 380 0.47 -25.43 17.07
C VAL A 380 1.72 -25.71 16.27
N THR A 381 1.55 -26.01 14.99
CA THR A 381 2.64 -26.04 14.01
C THR A 381 2.53 -24.81 13.12
N ILE A 382 3.67 -24.19 12.82
CA ILE A 382 3.74 -23.02 11.93
C ILE A 382 4.36 -23.46 10.60
N VAL A 383 3.71 -23.11 9.51
CA VAL A 383 4.20 -23.30 8.14
C VAL A 383 4.32 -21.93 7.47
N THR A 384 5.48 -21.65 6.88
CA THR A 384 5.81 -20.37 6.26
C THR A 384 6.10 -20.52 4.77
N PRO A 385 5.96 -19.45 3.98
CA PRO A 385 6.25 -19.49 2.55
C PRO A 385 7.69 -19.93 2.27
N VAL A 386 7.86 -20.74 1.23
CA VAL A 386 9.20 -21.03 0.68
C VAL A 386 9.73 -19.81 -0.06
N LYS A 387 11.04 -19.54 0.06
CA LYS A 387 11.67 -18.37 -0.57
C LYS A 387 11.94 -18.58 -2.05
#